data_AF-A0A0B8T5R2-F1
#
_entry.id   AF-A0A0B8T5R2-F1
#
_cell.length_a   1.000
_cell.length_b   1.000
_cell.length_c   1.000
_cell.angle_alpha   90.00
_cell.angle_beta   90.00
_cell.angle_gamma   90.00
#
_symmetry.space_group_name_H-M   'P 1'
#
loop_
_entity.id
_entity.type
_entity.pdbx_description
1 polymer ?
#
loop_
_entity_poly.entity_id
_entity_poly.type
_entity_poly.pdbx_seq_one_letter_code
_entity_poly.pdbx_strand_id
1 'polypeptide(L)'
;MERKSLKRVGEAILTVHPPNSSYVANYFMVAHTDQITGVGLFHDGNEDCTVAMVRDIDGLKMTLAYCADNYPINYSDIEELKKIYESKFS
;
A
#
# COMPACT_ATOMS: atom_id res chain seq x y z
N MET A 1 12.02 5.77 6.72
CA MET A 1 10.54 5.79 6.66
C MET A 1 10.05 4.39 6.99
N GLU A 2 9.07 4.26 7.88
CA GLU A 2 8.52 2.95 8.27
C GLU A 2 7.08 2.81 7.78
N ARG A 3 6.67 1.57 7.51
CA ARG A 3 5.31 1.22 7.07
C ARG A 3 4.22 1.76 8.02
N LYS A 4 4.48 1.69 9.32
CA LYS A 4 3.55 2.09 10.40
C LYS A 4 3.36 3.61 10.50
N SER A 5 4.28 4.40 9.95
CA SER A 5 4.16 5.86 9.94
C SER A 5 3.42 6.38 8.70
N LEU A 6 3.00 5.50 7.79
CA LEU A 6 2.25 5.87 6.59
C LEU A 6 0.76 6.05 6.91
N LYS A 7 0.21 7.19 6.48
CA LYS A 7 -1.22 7.49 6.61
C LYS A 7 -1.92 7.36 5.26
N ARG A 8 -3.12 6.78 5.26
CA ARG A 8 -4.03 6.76 4.10
C ARG A 8 -4.46 8.19 3.77
N VAL A 9 -4.52 8.53 2.49
CA VAL A 9 -4.97 9.84 2.01
C VAL A 9 -6.17 9.67 1.10
N GLY A 10 -7.27 10.33 1.44
CA GLY A 10 -8.50 10.33 0.64
C GLY A 10 -9.21 8.97 0.61
N GLU A 11 -9.91 8.73 -0.50
CA GLU A 11 -10.65 7.49 -0.75
C GLU A 11 -9.75 6.38 -1.31
N ALA A 12 -10.22 5.14 -1.21
CA ALA A 12 -9.53 4.01 -1.81
C ALA A 12 -9.50 4.17 -3.33
N ILE A 13 -8.33 4.02 -3.93
CA ILE A 13 -8.12 4.00 -5.38
C ILE A 13 -8.74 2.73 -5.97
N LEU A 14 -8.56 1.61 -5.26
CA LEU A 14 -9.06 0.30 -5.66
C LEU A 14 -9.37 -0.50 -4.40
N THR A 15 -10.44 -1.29 -4.46
CA THR A 15 -10.79 -2.29 -3.46
C THR A 15 -10.93 -3.64 -4.16
N VAL A 16 -10.24 -4.65 -3.65
CA VAL A 16 -10.23 -6.02 -4.16
C VAL A 16 -10.73 -6.96 -3.08
N HIS A 17 -11.60 -7.88 -3.48
CA HIS A 17 -12.07 -8.99 -2.65
C HIS A 17 -11.45 -10.29 -3.19
N PRO A 18 -10.32 -10.75 -2.64
CA PRO A 18 -9.70 -11.98 -3.12
C PRO A 18 -10.66 -13.17 -2.92
N PRO A 19 -10.78 -14.07 -3.91
CA PRO A 19 -11.66 -15.22 -3.80
C PRO A 19 -11.31 -16.07 -2.58
N ASN A 20 -12.32 -16.50 -1.82
CA ASN A 20 -12.16 -17.34 -0.61
C ASN A 20 -11.27 -16.73 0.48
N SER A 21 -11.08 -15.41 0.47
CA SER A 21 -10.36 -14.70 1.51
C SER A 21 -11.31 -14.08 2.53
N SER A 22 -10.90 -14.05 3.80
CA SER A 22 -11.59 -13.31 4.86
C SER A 22 -11.17 -11.85 4.94
N TYR A 23 -10.25 -11.40 4.07
CA TYR A 23 -9.76 -10.03 4.06
C TYR A 23 -10.12 -9.28 2.77
N VAL A 24 -10.19 -7.96 2.87
CA VAL A 24 -10.40 -7.01 1.79
C VAL A 24 -9.13 -6.18 1.57
N ALA A 25 -8.61 -6.20 0.35
CA ALA A 25 -7.42 -5.44 -0.05
C ALA A 25 -7.82 -4.05 -0.57
N ASN A 26 -7.39 -3.00 0.12
CA ASN A 26 -7.69 -1.61 -0.26
C ASN A 26 -6.41 -0.85 -0.57
N TYR A 27 -6.38 -0.16 -1.70
CA TYR A 27 -5.22 0.56 -2.20
C TYR A 27 -5.45 2.06 -2.04
N PHE A 28 -4.53 2.77 -1.41
CA PHE A 28 -4.64 4.21 -1.13
C PHE A 28 -3.37 4.95 -1.56
N MET A 29 -3.51 6.26 -1.83
CA MET A 29 -2.36 7.15 -1.72
C MET A 29 -1.91 7.18 -0.25
N VAL A 30 -0.59 7.21 -0.03
CA VAL A 30 -0.03 7.31 1.33
C VAL A 30 0.82 8.56 1.50
N ALA A 31 0.72 9.15 2.69
CA ALA A 31 1.54 10.26 3.11
C ALA A 31 2.44 9.88 4.29
N HIS A 32 3.63 10.47 4.28
CA HIS A 32 4.54 10.51 5.41
C HIS A 32 4.80 11.98 5.73
N THR A 33 4.67 12.37 7.01
CA THR A 33 4.86 13.78 7.44
C THR A 33 4.10 14.77 6.54
N ASP A 34 2.82 14.48 6.27
CA ASP A 34 1.89 15.25 5.45
C ASP A 34 2.25 15.43 3.97
N GLN A 35 3.32 14.79 3.51
CA GLN A 35 3.69 14.73 2.10
C GLN A 35 3.25 13.39 1.49
N ILE A 36 2.49 13.46 0.40
CA ILE A 36 2.16 12.27 -0.40
C ILE A 36 3.48 11.68 -0.94
N THR A 37 3.78 10.47 -0.51
CA THR A 37 5.07 9.79 -0.78
C THR A 37 4.88 8.57 -1.67
N GLY A 38 3.68 8.02 -1.78
CA GLY A 38 3.47 6.83 -2.60
C GLY A 38 2.05 6.25 -2.55
N VAL A 39 1.99 4.93 -2.73
CA VAL A 39 0.76 4.12 -2.71
C VAL A 39 0.94 2.96 -1.74
N GLY A 40 -0.11 2.64 -0.98
CA GLY A 40 -0.12 1.56 0.00
C GLY A 40 -1.33 0.65 -0.10
N LEU A 41 -1.12 -0.63 0.17
CA LEU A 41 -2.15 -1.66 0.37
C LEU A 41 -2.45 -1.80 1.85
N PHE A 42 -3.74 -1.82 2.19
CA PHE A 42 -4.27 -2.02 3.53
C PHE A 42 -5.28 -3.16 3.49
N HIS A 43 -5.08 -4.16 4.34
CA HIS A 43 -6.10 -5.17 4.59
C HIS A 43 -7.07 -4.66 5.66
N ASP A 44 -8.35 -5.00 5.54
CA ASP A 44 -9.31 -4.76 6.60
C ASP A 44 -8.90 -5.47 7.90
N GLY A 45 -9.18 -4.84 9.03
CA GLY A 45 -8.69 -5.29 10.34
C GLY A 45 -7.20 -5.07 10.59
N ASN A 46 -6.39 -4.70 9.58
CA ASN A 46 -5.02 -4.24 9.79
C ASN A 46 -4.99 -2.72 9.96
N GLU A 47 -4.54 -2.25 11.12
CA GLU A 47 -4.41 -0.81 11.40
C GLU A 47 -3.33 -0.18 10.49
N ASP A 48 -2.25 -0.93 10.29
CA ASP A 48 -1.06 -0.50 9.56
C ASP A 48 -1.09 -0.91 8.07
N CYS A 49 -0.42 -0.13 7.21
CA CYS A 49 -0.31 -0.33 5.75
C CYS A 49 0.37 -1.63 5.30
N THR A 50 -0.27 -2.76 4.99
CA THR A 50 0.39 -4.07 4.72
C THR A 50 1.65 -4.02 3.82
N VAL A 51 1.58 -3.31 2.68
CA VAL A 51 2.73 -3.06 1.80
C VAL A 51 2.58 -1.70 1.13
N ALA A 52 3.68 -1.01 0.85
CA ALA A 52 3.68 0.27 0.18
C ALA A 52 4.82 0.38 -0.83
N MET A 53 4.58 1.09 -1.93
CA MET A 53 5.60 1.62 -2.83
C MET A 53 5.66 3.14 -2.64
N VAL A 54 6.83 3.66 -2.27
CA VAL A 54 7.02 5.06 -1.87
C VAL A 54 8.29 5.65 -2.48
N ARG A 55 8.38 6.98 -2.51
CA ARG A 55 9.63 7.71 -2.74
C ARG A 55 10.18 8.20 -1.41
N ASP A 56 11.44 7.91 -1.11
CA ASP A 56 12.09 8.55 0.02
C ASP A 56 12.37 10.05 -0.23
N ILE A 57 13.05 10.66 0.73
CA ILE A 57 13.40 12.09 0.68
C ILE A 57 14.33 12.44 -0.49
N ASP A 58 15.10 11.47 -0.97
CA ASP A 58 16.01 11.62 -2.12
C ASP A 58 15.29 11.30 -3.45
N GLY A 59 14.00 10.97 -3.39
CA GLY A 59 13.18 10.62 -4.55
C GLY A 59 13.35 9.16 -5.01
N LEU A 60 14.10 8.34 -4.27
CA LEU A 60 14.34 6.94 -4.61
C LEU A 60 13.11 6.10 -4.32
N LYS A 61 12.72 5.27 -5.29
CA LYS A 61 11.62 4.32 -5.15
C LYS A 61 12.02 3.21 -4.17
N MET A 62 11.18 2.99 -3.17
CA MET A 62 11.32 1.93 -2.17
C MET A 62 10.04 1.11 -2.07
N THR A 63 10.17 -0.16 -1.65
CA THR A 63 9.04 -1.00 -1.26
C THR A 63 9.15 -1.31 0.24
N LEU A 64 8.10 -1.00 1.00
CA LEU A 64 7.99 -1.30 2.42
C LEU A 64 6.92 -2.39 2.60
N ALA A 65 7.28 -3.59 3.06
CA ALA A 65 6.35 -4.71 3.17
C ALA A 65 6.40 -5.35 4.57
N TYR A 66 5.26 -5.91 5.00
CA TYR A 66 5.17 -6.75 6.19
C TYR A 66 4.42 -8.05 5.86
N CYS A 67 5.14 -9.17 5.91
CA CYS A 67 4.57 -10.49 5.70
C CYS A 67 4.12 -11.05 7.05
N ALA A 68 2.80 -11.13 7.26
CA ALA A 68 2.19 -11.84 8.37
C ALA A 68 1.17 -12.85 7.87
N ASP A 69 1.05 -13.97 8.57
CA ASP A 69 0.19 -15.09 8.16
C ASP A 69 -1.29 -14.69 8.07
N ASN A 70 -1.73 -13.72 8.87
CA ASN A 70 -3.11 -13.22 8.87
C ASN A 70 -3.42 -12.26 7.70
N TYR A 71 -2.39 -11.78 7.00
CA TYR A 71 -2.47 -10.76 5.96
C TYR A 71 -1.53 -11.11 4.79
N PRO A 72 -1.77 -12.25 4.11
CA PRO A 72 -0.90 -12.69 3.04
C PRO A 72 -0.87 -11.66 1.91
N ILE A 73 0.31 -11.43 1.36
CA ILE A 73 0.51 -10.56 0.21
C ILE A 73 0.73 -11.46 -0.99
N ASN A 74 -0.18 -11.42 -1.96
CA ASN A 74 -0.06 -12.21 -3.17
C ASN A 74 0.69 -11.42 -4.26
N TYR A 75 1.22 -12.14 -5.24
CA TYR A 75 1.91 -11.52 -6.39
C TYR A 75 1.01 -10.52 -7.13
N SER A 76 -0.28 -10.84 -7.27
CA SER A 76 -1.27 -9.94 -7.88
C SER A 76 -1.39 -8.61 -7.16
N ASP A 77 -1.26 -8.58 -5.84
CA ASP A 77 -1.38 -7.35 -5.06
C ASP A 77 -0.17 -6.44 -5.29
N ILE A 78 1.02 -7.03 -5.41
CA ILE A 78 2.25 -6.29 -5.72
C ILE A 78 2.20 -5.71 -7.14
N GLU A 79 1.75 -6.49 -8.12
CA GLU A 79 1.59 -6.01 -9.50
C GLU A 79 0.57 -4.88 -9.60
N GLU A 80 -0.55 -4.98 -8.89
CA GLU A 80 -1.56 -3.93 -8.90
C GLU A 80 -1.06 -2.66 -8.20
N LEU A 81 -0.40 -2.81 -7.05
CA LEU A 81 0.24 -1.70 -6.34
C LEU A 81 1.28 -0.99 -7.24
N LYS A 82 2.06 -1.76 -8.01
CA LYS A 82 3.04 -1.23 -8.96
C LYS A 82 2.39 -0.42 -10.07
N LYS A 83 1.33 -0.94 -10.71
CA LYS A 83 0.59 -0.22 -11.76
C LYS A 83 0.02 1.09 -11.24
N ILE A 84 -0.60 1.07 -10.05
CA ILE A 84 -1.16 2.28 -9.44
C ILE A 84 -0.04 3.29 -9.18
N TYR A 85 1.07 2.86 -8.58
CA TYR A 85 2.22 3.73 -8.32
C TYR A 85 2.77 4.36 -9.61
N GLU A 86 3.00 3.58 -10.66
CA GLU A 86 3.49 4.07 -11.94
C GLU A 86 2.50 5.06 -12.58
N SER A 87 1.19 4.82 -12.47
CA SER A 87 0.18 5.77 -12.99
C SER A 87 0.14 7.12 -12.28
N LYS A 88 0.63 7.21 -11.03
CA LYS A 88 0.57 8.42 -10.20
C LYS A 88 1.88 9.19 -10.11
N PHE A 89 3.01 8.51 -10.32
CA PHE A 89 4.33 9.08 -10.08
C PHE A 89 5.29 8.96 -11.28
N SER A 90 4.90 8.33 -12.40
CA SER A 90 5.75 8.24 -13.58
C SER A 90 5.76 9.50 -14.44
#